data_AF-A0A7W8C2F8-F1
#
_entry.id   AF-A0A7W8C2F8-F1
#
_cell.length_a   1.000
_cell.length_b   1.000
_cell.length_c   1.000
_cell.angle_alpha   90.00
_cell.angle_beta   90.00
_cell.angle_gamma   90.00
#
_symmetry.space_group_name_H-M   'P 1'
#
loop_
_entity.id
_entity.type
_entity.pdbx_description
1 polymer ?
#
loop_
_entity_poly.entity_id
_entity_poly.type
_entity_poly.pdbx_seq_one_letter_code
_entity_poly.pdbx_strand_id
1 'polypeptide(L)'
;MAHGICLLDQALDLAMQEMAALEDGAYEKAVELAEKRNEVTSMAWHMLESGSVEEYRGHLVELNRVQEHLTSLATQARDSLRQDLQRSRRERQRMSGYHQAIGQALQ
;
A
#
# COMPACT_ATOMS: atom_id res chain seq x y z
N MET A 1 18.87 16.34 -19.58
CA MET A 1 17.50 16.85 -19.39
C MET A 1 16.47 15.73 -19.35
N ALA A 2 16.46 14.74 -20.27
CA ALA A 2 15.45 13.66 -20.26
C ALA A 2 15.51 12.64 -19.09
N HIS A 3 16.64 12.52 -18.37
CA HIS A 3 16.84 11.41 -17.43
C HIS A 3 16.03 11.55 -16.13
N GLY A 4 15.82 12.77 -15.62
CA GLY A 4 14.98 12.99 -14.43
C GLY A 4 13.50 12.69 -14.69
N ILE A 5 13.01 13.01 -15.89
CA ILE A 5 11.63 12.72 -16.31
C ILE A 5 11.42 11.21 -16.44
N CYS A 6 12.35 10.49 -17.07
CA CYS A 6 12.28 9.03 -17.15
C CYS A 6 12.23 8.35 -15.77
N LEU A 7 12.90 8.92 -14.77
CA LEU A 7 12.82 8.42 -13.39
C LEU A 7 11.44 8.68 -12.77
N LEU A 8 10.81 9.82 -13.04
CA LEU A 8 9.44 10.10 -12.57
C LEU A 8 8.41 9.19 -13.25
N ASP A 9 8.55 8.92 -14.54
CA ASP A 9 7.70 7.96 -15.26
C ASP A 9 7.86 6.55 -14.67
N GLN A 10 9.10 6.13 -14.39
CA GLN A 10 9.36 4.87 -13.72
C GLN A 10 8.77 4.82 -12.30
N ALA A 11 8.82 5.94 -11.55
CA ALA A 11 8.19 6.02 -10.24
C ALA A 11 6.66 5.89 -10.34
N LEU A 12 6.05 6.44 -11.38
CA LEU A 12 4.62 6.31 -11.66
C LEU A 12 4.24 4.86 -12.00
N ASP A 13 5.00 4.19 -12.85
CA ASP A 13 4.79 2.77 -13.17
C ASP A 13 4.90 1.86 -11.95
N LEU A 14 5.85 2.15 -11.05
CA LEU A 14 5.99 1.43 -9.77
C LEU A 14 4.79 1.68 -8.85
N ALA A 15 4.26 2.91 -8.82
CA ALA A 15 3.09 3.24 -8.03
C ALA A 15 1.83 2.52 -8.52
N MET A 16 1.66 2.40 -9.85
CA MET A 16 0.54 1.64 -10.44
C MET A 16 0.63 0.14 -10.11
N GLN A 17 1.84 -0.43 -10.10
CA GLN A 17 2.06 -1.82 -9.69
C GLN A 17 1.82 -2.02 -8.19
N GLU A 18 2.20 -1.05 -7.36
CA GLU A 18 1.93 -1.04 -5.92
C GLU A 18 0.42 -1.08 -5.67
N MET A 19 -0.36 -0.25 -6.38
CA MET A 19 -1.82 -0.24 -6.30
C MET A 19 -2.43 -1.60 -6.62
N ALA A 20 -2.02 -2.21 -7.75
CA ALA A 20 -2.52 -3.53 -8.13
C ALA A 20 -2.19 -4.60 -7.06
N ALA A 21 -0.98 -4.55 -6.48
CA ALA A 21 -0.59 -5.46 -5.40
C ALA A 21 -1.42 -5.25 -4.12
N LEU A 22 -1.79 -4.02 -3.79
CA LEU A 22 -2.67 -3.74 -2.66
C LEU A 22 -4.09 -4.26 -2.90
N GLU A 23 -4.64 -4.07 -4.10
CA GLU A 23 -5.96 -4.58 -4.49
C GLU A 23 -6.03 -6.12 -4.42
N ASP A 24 -4.95 -6.79 -4.84
CA ASP A 24 -4.82 -8.25 -4.78
C ASP A 24 -4.50 -8.78 -3.37
N GLY A 25 -4.34 -7.89 -2.37
CA GLY A 25 -3.95 -8.26 -1.01
C GLY A 25 -2.51 -8.76 -0.86
N ALA A 26 -1.67 -8.57 -1.88
CA ALA A 26 -0.25 -8.92 -1.91
C ALA A 26 0.60 -7.84 -1.21
N TYR A 27 0.37 -7.64 0.09
CA TYR A 27 0.93 -6.53 0.86
C TYR A 27 2.46 -6.49 0.92
N GLU A 28 3.12 -7.65 1.00
CA GLU A 28 4.59 -7.73 1.04
C GLU A 28 5.20 -7.18 -0.25
N LYS A 29 4.63 -7.57 -1.41
CA LYS A 29 5.01 -7.04 -2.71
C LYS A 29 4.72 -5.54 -2.84
N ALA A 30 3.60 -5.06 -2.28
CA ALA A 30 3.29 -3.63 -2.28
C ALA A 30 4.34 -2.82 -1.51
N VAL A 31 4.83 -3.32 -0.38
CA VAL A 31 5.90 -2.67 0.40
C VAL A 31 7.21 -2.59 -0.39
N GLU A 32 7.63 -3.70 -1.01
CA GLU A 32 8.86 -3.70 -1.84
C GLU A 32 8.77 -2.70 -3.00
N LEU A 33 7.62 -2.61 -3.66
CA LEU A 33 7.37 -1.66 -4.74
C LEU A 33 7.40 -0.20 -4.24
N ALA A 34 6.85 0.06 -3.04
CA ALA A 34 6.86 1.38 -2.42
C ALA A 34 8.29 1.85 -2.08
N GLU A 35 9.13 0.97 -1.53
CA GLU A 35 10.53 1.27 -1.22
C GLU A 35 11.31 1.62 -2.49
N LYS A 36 11.18 0.79 -3.53
CA LYS A 36 11.83 1.02 -4.82
C LYS A 36 11.37 2.32 -5.49
N ARG A 37 10.08 2.64 -5.40
CA ARG A 37 9.54 3.90 -5.90
C ARG A 37 10.14 5.11 -5.18
N ASN A 38 10.31 5.01 -3.85
CA ASN A 38 10.90 6.08 -3.06
C ASN A 38 12.36 6.35 -3.49
N GLU A 39 13.15 5.30 -3.71
CA GLU A 39 14.53 5.43 -4.22
C GLU A 39 14.58 6.15 -5.58
N VAL A 40 13.77 5.70 -6.54
CA VAL A 40 13.73 6.29 -7.89
C VAL A 40 13.28 7.75 -7.85
N THR A 41 12.30 8.07 -7.00
CA THR A 41 11.81 9.44 -6.83
C THR A 41 12.90 10.34 -6.23
N SER A 42 13.63 9.87 -5.21
CA SER A 42 14.79 10.59 -4.65
C SER A 42 15.89 10.82 -5.69
N MET A 43 16.19 9.83 -6.53
CA MET A 43 17.15 9.99 -7.63
C MET A 43 16.68 11.02 -8.65
N ALA A 44 15.38 11.04 -8.98
CA ALA A 44 14.79 12.04 -9.85
C ALA A 44 15.03 13.44 -9.27
N TRP A 45 14.70 13.67 -8.00
CA TRP A 45 14.89 14.97 -7.33
C TRP A 45 16.31 15.51 -7.46
N HIS A 46 17.33 14.69 -7.23
CA HIS A 46 18.73 15.09 -7.35
C HIS A 46 19.14 15.47 -8.79
N MET A 47 18.50 14.89 -9.81
CA MET A 47 18.76 15.23 -11.21
C MET A 47 18.00 16.48 -11.68
N LEU A 48 16.82 16.70 -11.11
CA LEU A 48 15.87 17.74 -11.52
C LEU A 48 16.24 19.16 -11.03
N GLU A 49 17.12 19.27 -10.03
CA GLU A 49 17.71 20.56 -9.59
C GLU A 49 18.41 21.35 -10.72
N SER A 50 18.63 20.74 -11.90
CA SER A 50 19.40 21.29 -13.02
C SER A 50 18.60 21.81 -14.24
N GLY A 51 17.25 21.86 -14.24
CA GLY A 51 16.51 22.67 -15.23
C GLY A 51 15.08 22.24 -15.57
N SER A 52 14.23 23.18 -16.04
CA SER A 52 12.82 23.10 -16.53
C SER A 52 11.68 22.73 -15.55
N VAL A 53 11.38 23.67 -14.64
CA VAL A 53 10.39 23.62 -13.54
C VAL A 53 8.94 23.25 -13.94
N GLU A 54 8.44 23.67 -15.10
CA GLU A 54 7.02 23.56 -15.46
C GLU A 54 6.54 22.13 -15.77
N GLU A 55 7.34 21.34 -16.51
CA GLU A 55 7.00 19.94 -16.81
C GLU A 55 7.09 19.06 -15.56
N TYR A 56 7.94 19.44 -14.59
CA TYR A 56 8.06 18.76 -13.31
C TYR A 56 6.86 18.98 -12.42
N ARG A 57 6.34 20.20 -12.42
CA ARG A 57 5.12 20.50 -11.68
C ARG A 57 3.97 19.61 -12.13
N GLY A 58 3.85 19.33 -13.43
CA GLY A 58 2.84 18.41 -13.97
C GLY A 58 2.99 16.98 -13.41
N HIS A 59 4.16 16.37 -13.55
CA HIS A 59 4.40 15.00 -13.08
C HIS A 59 4.29 14.87 -11.55
N LEU A 60 4.72 15.88 -10.80
CA LEU A 60 4.58 15.90 -9.33
C LEU A 60 3.14 15.96 -8.87
N VAL A 61 2.27 16.68 -9.59
CA VAL A 61 0.84 16.71 -9.30
C VAL A 61 0.23 15.32 -9.52
N GLU A 62 0.61 14.62 -10.60
CA GLU A 62 0.11 13.26 -10.83
C GLU A 62 0.65 12.26 -9.81
N LEU A 63 1.94 12.32 -9.46
CA LEU A 63 2.52 11.47 -8.40
C LEU A 63 1.85 11.71 -7.04
N ASN A 64 1.53 12.96 -6.70
CA ASN A 64 0.84 13.28 -5.46
C ASN A 64 -0.58 12.68 -5.44
N ARG A 65 -1.34 12.80 -6.53
CA ARG A 65 -2.68 12.16 -6.64
C ARG A 65 -2.61 10.65 -6.45
N VAL A 66 -1.62 10.00 -7.06
CA VAL A 66 -1.43 8.56 -6.89
C VAL A 66 -1.05 8.22 -5.44
N GLN A 67 -0.22 9.04 -4.78
CA GLN A 67 0.14 8.86 -3.38
C GLN A 67 -1.06 9.00 -2.43
N GLU A 68 -1.95 9.97 -2.68
CA GLU A 68 -3.20 10.11 -1.92
C GLU A 68 -4.07 8.85 -2.07
N HIS A 69 -4.16 8.31 -3.30
CA HIS A 69 -4.92 7.10 -3.57
C HIS A 69 -4.32 5.86 -2.91
N LEU A 70 -3.00 5.68 -2.98
CA LEU A 70 -2.27 4.61 -2.28
C LEU A 70 -2.50 4.67 -0.77
N THR A 71 -2.47 5.87 -0.19
CA THR A 71 -2.70 6.06 1.25
C THR A 71 -4.13 5.65 1.64
N SER A 72 -5.11 5.96 0.79
CA SER A 72 -6.50 5.53 0.98
C SER A 72 -6.64 4.01 0.91
N LEU A 73 -6.07 3.36 -0.13
CA LEU A 73 -6.09 1.90 -0.29
C LEU A 73 -5.41 1.18 0.88
N ALA A 74 -4.23 1.63 1.29
CA ALA A 74 -3.51 1.07 2.43
C ALA A 74 -4.33 1.19 3.74
N THR A 75 -5.05 2.31 3.92
CA THR A 75 -5.95 2.50 5.07
C THR A 75 -7.11 1.50 5.03
N GLN A 76 -7.74 1.32 3.87
CA GLN A 76 -8.84 0.36 3.69
C GLN A 76 -8.39 -1.09 3.89
N ALA A 77 -7.22 -1.46 3.37
CA ALA A 77 -6.61 -2.77 3.56
C ALA A 77 -6.35 -3.05 5.04
N ARG A 78 -5.76 -2.09 5.76
CA ARG A 78 -5.52 -2.18 7.21
C ARG A 78 -6.82 -2.38 7.99
N ASP A 79 -7.86 -1.62 7.65
CA ASP A 79 -9.14 -1.69 8.35
C ASP A 79 -9.84 -3.03 8.08
N SER A 80 -9.75 -3.55 6.86
CA SER A 80 -10.24 -4.89 6.50
C SER A 80 -9.53 -5.99 7.30
N LEU A 81 -8.19 -5.97 7.34
CA LEU A 81 -7.40 -6.93 8.11
C LEU A 81 -7.75 -6.89 9.62
N ARG A 82 -7.98 -5.69 10.16
CA ARG A 82 -8.39 -5.52 11.55
C ARG A 82 -9.77 -6.14 11.82
N GLN A 83 -10.72 -5.98 10.91
CA GLN A 83 -12.04 -6.60 11.03
C GLN A 83 -11.96 -8.13 10.99
N ASP A 84 -11.15 -8.69 10.09
CA ASP A 84 -10.97 -10.15 9.97
C ASP A 84 -10.33 -10.76 11.23
N LEU A 85 -9.31 -10.10 11.79
CA LEU A 85 -8.71 -10.51 13.06
C LEU A 85 -9.73 -10.46 14.22
N GLN A 86 -10.60 -9.44 14.27
CA GLN A 86 -11.65 -9.35 15.28
C GLN A 86 -12.71 -10.44 15.12
N ARG A 87 -13.13 -10.74 13.88
CA ARG A 87 -14.04 -11.86 13.59
C ARG A 87 -13.45 -13.19 14.04
N SER A 88 -12.19 -13.47 13.68
CA SER A 88 -11.49 -14.69 14.07
C SER A 88 -11.40 -14.85 15.60
N ARG A 89 -11.14 -13.77 16.35
CA ARG A 89 -11.15 -13.79 17.83
C ARG A 89 -12.53 -14.13 18.40
N ARG A 90 -13.60 -13.52 17.88
CA ARG A 90 -14.98 -13.82 18.31
C ARG A 90 -15.38 -15.27 18.03
N GLU A 91 -15.00 -15.79 16.86
CA GLU A 91 -15.26 -17.19 16.48
C GLU A 91 -14.58 -18.17 17.45
N ARG A 92 -13.30 -17.93 17.79
CA ARG A 92 -12.59 -18.74 18.80
C ARG A 92 -13.26 -18.70 20.16
N GLN A 93 -13.73 -17.53 20.59
CA GLN A 93 -14.39 -17.39 21.88
C GLN A 93 -15.74 -18.11 21.92
N ARG A 94 -16.52 -18.07 20.82
CA ARG A 94 -17.75 -18.88 20.68
C ARG A 94 -17.44 -20.38 20.72
N MET A 95 -16.45 -20.84 19.95
CA MET A 95 -16.03 -22.25 19.93
C MET A 95 -15.56 -22.76 21.30
N SER A 96 -14.84 -21.93 22.06
CA SER A 96 -14.46 -22.24 23.45
C SER A 96 -15.68 -22.37 24.37
N GLY A 97 -16.68 -21.48 24.21
CA GLY A 97 -17.92 -21.55 24.97
C GLY A 97 -18.73 -22.81 24.67
N TYR A 98 -18.82 -23.20 23.39
CA TYR A 98 -19.46 -24.48 23.00
C TYR A 98 -18.72 -25.69 23.58
N HIS A 99 -17.39 -25.71 23.56
CA HIS A 99 -16.60 -26.79 24.18
C HIS A 99 -16.82 -26.89 25.69
N GLN A 100 -16.89 -25.76 26.40
CA GLN A 100 -17.19 -25.75 27.83
C GLN A 100 -18.62 -26.22 28.14
N ALA A 101 -19.61 -25.80 27.36
CA ALA A 101 -20.99 -26.21 27.55
C ALA A 101 -21.22 -27.71 27.27
N ILE A 102 -20.58 -28.26 26.24
CA ILE A 102 -20.63 -29.70 25.94
C ILE A 102 -19.89 -30.52 27.00
N GLY A 103 -18.75 -30.02 27.50
CA GLY A 103 -18.01 -30.65 28.59
C GLY A 103 -18.79 -30.74 29.91
N GLN A 104 -19.63 -29.74 30.22
CA GLN A 104 -20.52 -29.77 31.38
C GLN A 104 -21.78 -30.62 31.19
N ALA A 105 -22.23 -30.83 29.95
CA ALA A 105 -23.41 -31.66 29.65
C ALA A 105 -23.10 -33.17 29.62
N LEU A 106 -21.82 -33.56 29.65
CA LEU A 106 -21.34 -34.94 29.62
C LEU A 106 -20.80 -35.44 30.99
N GLN A 107 -20.90 -34.63 32.04
CA GLN A 107 -20.62 -35.01 33.44
C GLN A 107 -21.92 -35.25 34.21
#